data_AF-A0A2N9VQJ7-F1
#
_entry.id   AF-A0A2N9VQJ7-F1
#
_cell.length_a   1.000
_cell.length_b   1.000
_cell.length_c   1.000
_cell.angle_alpha   90.00
_cell.angle_beta   90.00
_cell.angle_gamma   90.00
#
_symmetry.space_group_name_H-M   'P 1'
#
loop_
_entity.id
_entity.type
_entity.pdbx_description
1 polymer ?
#
loop_
_entity_poly.entity_id
_entity_poly.type
_entity_poly.pdbx_seq_one_letter_code
_entity_poly.pdbx_strand_id
1 'polypeptide(L)'
;MQCDIDHSHHLSTRQYARLVDEWVTAIGLKREDYGTHSLRRTKAAMIYRATGNLRAIQMLLGHTKIENTVRYLGVDIEDALEIAEHTEI
;
A
#
# COMPACT_ATOMS: atom_id res chain seq x y z
N MET A 1 -17.18 -25.59 -4.88
CA MET A 1 -16.59 -25.05 -6.13
C MET A 1 -15.12 -24.81 -5.83
N GLN A 2 -14.30 -25.83 -6.06
CA GLN A 2 -12.85 -25.81 -5.85
C GLN A 2 -12.24 -25.02 -7.01
N CYS A 3 -11.51 -23.94 -6.74
CA CYS A 3 -10.73 -23.27 -7.79
C CYS A 3 -9.28 -23.70 -7.61
N ASP A 4 -8.80 -24.51 -8.54
CA ASP A 4 -7.41 -24.91 -8.67
C ASP A 4 -6.50 -23.67 -8.73
N ILE A 5 -5.44 -23.69 -7.93
CA ILE A 5 -4.36 -22.69 -7.97
C ILE A 5 -3.35 -23.22 -8.99
N ASP A 6 -3.56 -22.89 -10.26
CA ASP A 6 -2.56 -23.12 -11.30
C ASP A 6 -1.46 -22.06 -11.18
N HIS A 7 -0.24 -22.50 -10.86
CA HIS A 7 0.93 -21.65 -10.64
C HIS A 7 1.51 -21.02 -11.91
N SER A 8 0.96 -21.31 -13.09
CA SER A 8 1.40 -20.79 -14.39
C SER A 8 0.57 -19.62 -14.94
N HIS A 9 -0.54 -19.27 -14.27
CA HIS A 9 -1.43 -18.18 -14.67
C HIS A 9 -1.43 -17.05 -13.64
N HIS A 10 -1.34 -15.80 -14.11
CA HIS A 10 -1.49 -14.62 -13.24
C HIS A 10 -2.78 -14.74 -12.41
N LEU A 11 -2.66 -14.51 -11.10
CA LEU A 11 -3.81 -14.43 -10.21
C LEU A 11 -4.78 -13.38 -10.73
N SER A 12 -6.01 -13.79 -11.00
CA SER A 12 -7.07 -12.84 -11.29
C SER A 12 -7.33 -11.94 -10.08
N THR A 13 -7.85 -10.73 -10.33
CA THR A 13 -8.24 -9.79 -9.27
C THR A 13 -9.17 -10.42 -8.24
N ARG A 14 -10.05 -11.35 -8.66
CA ARG A 14 -10.97 -12.07 -7.76
C ARG A 14 -10.25 -13.10 -6.89
N GLN A 15 -9.28 -13.84 -7.44
CA GLN A 15 -8.48 -14.79 -6.66
C GLN A 15 -7.63 -14.04 -5.62
N TYR A 16 -7.00 -12.94 -6.02
CA TYR A 16 -6.23 -12.11 -5.10
C TYR A 16 -7.10 -11.52 -3.99
N ALA A 17 -8.29 -10.99 -4.32
CA ALA A 17 -9.23 -10.48 -3.32
C ALA A 17 -9.69 -11.56 -2.33
N ARG A 18 -9.91 -12.81 -2.79
CA ARG A 18 -10.27 -13.94 -1.91
C ARG A 18 -9.14 -14.32 -0.96
N LEU A 19 -7.90 -14.34 -1.44
CA LEU A 19 -6.73 -14.62 -0.59
C LEU A 19 -6.59 -13.56 0.51
N VAL A 20 -6.76 -12.29 0.15
CA VAL A 20 -6.74 -11.19 1.12
C VAL A 20 -7.88 -11.33 2.14
N ASP A 21 -9.10 -11.66 1.70
CA ASP A 21 -10.26 -11.89 2.58
C ASP A 21 -9.99 -13.02 3.60
N GLU A 22 -9.44 -14.13 3.11
CA GLU A 22 -9.07 -15.28 3.95
C GLU A 22 -8.01 -14.92 4.99
N TRP A 23 -6.93 -14.24 4.59
CA TRP A 23 -5.86 -13.85 5.50
C TRP A 23 -6.33 -12.85 6.55
N VAL A 24 -7.11 -11.84 6.16
CA VAL A 24 -7.68 -10.83 7.08
C VAL A 24 -8.60 -11.50 8.09
N THR A 25 -9.45 -12.41 7.64
CA THR A 25 -10.36 -13.17 8.51
C THR A 25 -9.58 -14.08 9.47
N ALA A 26 -8.51 -14.73 8.99
CA ALA A 26 -7.68 -15.64 9.79
C ALA A 26 -6.97 -14.93 10.96
N ILE A 27 -6.66 -13.63 10.82
CA ILE A 27 -6.06 -12.81 11.90
C ILE A 27 -7.12 -12.08 12.75
N GLY A 28 -8.41 -12.39 12.58
CA GLY A 28 -9.50 -11.84 13.39
C GLY A 28 -9.91 -10.41 13.03
N LEU A 29 -9.50 -9.91 11.86
CA LEU A 29 -9.89 -8.58 11.38
C LEU A 29 -11.16 -8.66 10.52
N LYS A 30 -11.89 -7.55 10.46
CA LYS A 30 -13.10 -7.45 9.65
C LYS A 30 -12.75 -7.23 8.18
N ARG A 31 -13.09 -8.19 7.32
CA ARG A 31 -12.84 -8.12 5.87
C ARG A 31 -13.33 -6.86 5.16
N GLU A 32 -14.41 -6.25 5.66
CA GLU A 32 -14.99 -5.03 5.08
C GLU A 32 -14.07 -3.82 5.17
N ASP A 33 -13.12 -3.84 6.13
CA ASP A 33 -12.17 -2.76 6.36
C ASP A 33 -10.85 -2.97 5.56
N TYR A 34 -10.56 -4.19 5.12
CA TYR A 34 -9.28 -4.57 4.53
C TYR A 34 -9.45 -5.22 3.15
N GLY A 35 -9.24 -4.40 2.11
CA GLY A 35 -9.21 -4.87 0.72
C GLY A 35 -7.87 -4.61 0.05
N THR A 36 -7.78 -4.99 -1.22
CA THR A 36 -6.60 -4.78 -2.08
C THR A 36 -6.19 -3.30 -2.15
N HIS A 37 -7.16 -2.38 -2.12
CA HIS A 37 -6.91 -0.94 -2.05
C HIS A 37 -6.34 -0.50 -0.70
N SER A 38 -6.88 -1.01 0.41
CA SER A 38 -6.35 -0.74 1.76
C SER A 38 -4.90 -1.20 1.88
N LEU A 39 -4.59 -2.41 1.39
CA LEU A 39 -3.23 -2.95 1.38
C LEU A 39 -2.28 -2.13 0.50
N ARG A 40 -2.73 -1.69 -0.69
CA ARG A 40 -1.95 -0.81 -1.56
C ARG A 40 -1.56 0.48 -0.84
N ARG A 41 -2.51 1.08 -0.12
CA ARG A 41 -2.28 2.30 0.68
C ARG A 41 -1.28 2.05 1.80
N THR A 42 -1.47 0.98 2.57
CA THR A 42 -0.57 0.64 3.69
C THR A 42 0.86 0.36 3.23
N LYS A 43 1.04 -0.38 2.13
CA LYS A 43 2.39 -0.65 1.59
C LYS A 43 3.09 0.64 1.17
N ALA A 44 2.38 1.54 0.48
CA ALA A 44 2.95 2.82 0.07
C ALA A 44 3.34 3.70 1.28
N ALA A 45 2.50 3.75 2.32
CA ALA A 45 2.79 4.49 3.55
C ALA A 45 4.00 3.91 4.31
N MET A 46 4.16 2.59 4.37
CA MET A 46 5.33 1.97 5.00
C MET A 46 6.62 2.29 4.25
N ILE A 47 6.62 2.26 2.92
CA ILE A 47 7.81 2.61 2.13
C ILE A 47 8.13 4.10 2.30
N TYR A 48 7.12 4.98 2.33
CA TYR A 48 7.32 6.40 2.58
C TYR A 48 8.00 6.63 3.94
N ARG A 49 7.45 6.08 5.03
CA ARG A 49 8.06 6.20 6.37
C ARG A 49 9.50 5.67 6.43
N ALA A 50 9.81 4.62 5.68
CA ALA A 50 11.15 4.04 5.69
C ALA A 50 12.18 4.83 4.84
N THR A 51 11.73 5.64 3.89
CA THR A 51 12.63 6.22 2.87
C THR A 51 12.54 7.73 2.72
N GLY A 52 11.45 8.35 3.18
CA GLY A 52 11.11 9.75 2.90
C GLY A 52 10.90 10.09 1.41
N ASN A 53 11.04 9.13 0.49
CA ASN A 53 11.11 9.42 -0.94
C ASN A 53 9.73 9.43 -1.60
N LEU A 54 9.08 10.59 -1.54
CA LEU A 54 7.74 10.79 -2.09
C LEU A 54 7.67 10.56 -3.62
N ARG A 55 8.75 10.88 -4.34
CA ARG A 55 8.81 10.70 -5.80
C ARG A 55 8.84 9.23 -6.19
N ALA A 56 9.58 8.39 -5.46
CA ALA A 56 9.59 6.95 -5.67
C ALA A 56 8.19 6.35 -5.46
N ILE A 57 7.48 6.77 -4.41
CA ILE A 57 6.10 6.32 -4.18
C ILE A 57 5.15 6.77 -5.28
N GLN A 58 5.29 8.00 -5.77
CA GLN A 58 4.47 8.49 -6.88
C GLN A 58 4.61 7.58 -8.12
N MET A 59 5.84 7.19 -8.47
CA MET A 59 6.11 6.28 -9.58
C MET A 59 5.53 4.89 -9.31
N LEU A 60 5.70 4.36 -8.10
CA LEU A 60 5.15 3.07 -7.68
C LEU A 60 3.61 3.03 -7.75
N LEU A 61 2.95 4.14 -7.42
CA LEU A 61 1.50 4.26 -7.48
C LEU A 61 0.98 4.65 -8.88
N GLY A 62 1.85 5.07 -9.81
CA GLY A 62 1.44 5.55 -11.12
C GLY A 62 0.62 6.85 -11.08
N HIS A 63 0.84 7.69 -10.07
CA HIS A 63 0.15 8.98 -9.96
C HIS A 63 0.78 10.00 -10.90
N THR A 64 -0.04 10.61 -11.75
CA THR A 64 0.41 11.64 -12.71
C THR A 64 0.91 12.90 -12.02
N LYS A 65 0.28 13.28 -10.91
CA LYS A 65 0.54 14.48 -10.12
C LYS A 65 1.07 14.10 -8.75
N ILE A 66 2.11 14.79 -8.27
CA ILE A 66 2.73 14.48 -6.97
C ILE A 66 1.79 14.83 -5.82
N GLU A 67 0.93 15.84 -6.03
CA GLU A 67 -0.11 16.30 -5.11
C GLU A 67 -1.12 15.18 -4.80
N ASN A 68 -1.37 14.27 -5.76
CA ASN A 68 -2.23 13.12 -5.52
C ASN A 68 -1.57 12.16 -4.53
N THR A 69 -0.26 11.99 -4.58
CA THR A 69 0.49 11.15 -3.65
C THR A 69 0.55 11.78 -2.25
N VAL A 70 0.78 13.09 -2.17
CA VAL A 70 0.71 13.86 -0.90
C VAL A 70 -0.64 13.62 -0.23
N ARG A 71 -1.75 13.86 -0.94
CA ARG A 71 -3.11 13.66 -0.41
C ARG A 71 -3.42 12.20 -0.09
N TYR A 72 -2.93 11.26 -0.89
CA TYR A 72 -3.19 9.83 -0.71
C TYR A 72 -2.52 9.28 0.55
N LEU A 73 -1.29 9.71 0.82
CA LEU A 73 -0.52 9.33 2.00
C LEU A 73 -0.84 10.19 3.23
N GLY A 74 -1.38 11.39 3.04
CA GLY A 74 -1.64 12.33 4.12
C GLY A 74 -0.36 13.01 4.61
N VAL A 75 0.59 13.28 3.71
CA VAL A 75 1.87 13.88 4.08
C VAL A 75 1.69 15.33 4.52
N ASP A 76 2.29 15.70 5.65
CA ASP A 76 2.22 17.05 6.24
C ASP A 76 3.61 17.70 6.45
N ILE A 77 3.63 18.82 7.17
CA ILE A 77 4.87 19.58 7.44
C ILE A 77 5.70 18.87 8.50
N GLU A 78 5.06 18.23 9.47
CA GLU A 78 5.68 17.43 10.52
C GLU A 78 6.50 16.28 9.93
N ASP A 79 5.98 15.59 8.90
CA ASP A 79 6.74 14.57 8.16
C ASP A 79 8.03 15.14 7.54
N ALA A 80 7.99 16.37 7.02
CA ALA A 80 9.16 17.01 6.43
C ALA A 80 10.20 17.40 7.48
N LEU A 81 9.76 17.78 8.69
CA LEU A 81 10.64 18.08 9.82
C LEU A 81 11.32 16.81 10.34
N GLU A 82 10.59 15.69 10.45
CA GLU A 82 11.15 14.40 10.84
C GLU A 82 12.24 13.92 9.87
N ILE A 83 12.00 14.03 8.55
CA ILE A 83 13.00 13.70 7.53
C ILE A 83 14.25 14.59 7.66
N ALA A 84 14.07 15.88 7.94
CA ALA A 84 15.17 16.82 8.08
C ALA A 84 16.00 16.55 9.34
N GLU A 85 15.37 16.21 10.47
CA GLU A 85 16.04 15.87 11.73
C GLU A 85 16.90 14.61 11.59
N HIS A 86 16.43 13.62 10.85
CA HIS A 86 17.17 12.38 10.62
C HIS A 86 18.25 12.48 9.54
N THR A 87 18.34 13.61 8.83
CA THR A 87 19.39 13.85 7.84
C THR A 87 20.59 14.51 8.52
N GLU A 88 21.53 13.70 9.01
CA GLU A 88 22.84 14.20 9.45
C GLU A 88 23.59 14.76 8.22
N ILE A 89 23.99 16.04 8.29
CA ILE A 89 24.96 16.65 7.37
C ILE A 89 26.32 16.71 8.07
#